data_AF-A0A4Q7ZJY3-F1
#
_entry.id   AF-A0A4Q7ZJY3-F1
#
_cell.length_a   1.000
_cell.length_b   1.000
_cell.length_c   1.000
_cell.angle_alpha   90.00
_cell.angle_beta   90.00
_cell.angle_gamma   90.00
#
_symmetry.space_group_name_H-M   'P 1'
#
loop_
_entity.id
_entity.type
_entity.pdbx_description
1 polymer ?
#
loop_
_entity_poly.entity_id
_entity_poly.type
_entity_poly.pdbx_seq_one_letter_code
_entity_poly.pdbx_strand_id
1 'polypeptide(L)' 'MKIRLVGTPAEIAAALQALTESRLVDITAVSRTYPAGHDTARTRLYLDVRPAPPTGPAEEEPRP' A
#
# COMPACT_ATOMS: atom_id res chain seq x y z
N MET A 1 -3.16 -6.91 6.23
CA MET A 1 -2.06 -7.38 5.35
C MET A 1 -0.90 -6.40 5.49
N LYS A 2 0.36 -6.83 5.36
CA LYS A 2 1.52 -5.93 5.46
C LYS A 2 2.25 -5.84 4.13
N ILE A 3 2.45 -4.63 3.63
CA ILE A 3 3.26 -4.34 2.43
C ILE A 3 4.57 -3.68 2.88
N ARG A 4 5.68 -4.09 2.27
CA ARG A 4 6.99 -3.50 2.49
C ARG A 4 7.44 -2.76 1.23
N LEU A 5 7.63 -1.45 1.34
CA LEU A 5 8.21 -0.62 0.29
C LEU A 5 9.69 -0.37 0.60
N VAL A 6 10.54 -0.47 -0.42
CA VAL A 6 11.98 -0.20 -0.31
C VAL A 6 12.41 0.60 -1.53
N GLY A 7 12.99 1.77 -1.31
CA GLY A 7 13.41 2.65 -2.40
C GLY A 7 13.84 4.02 -1.88
N THR A 8 14.11 4.92 -2.81
CA THR A 8 14.28 6.35 -2.53
C THR A 8 12.97 6.96 -2.02
N PRO A 9 13.00 8.13 -1.35
CA PRO A 9 11.79 8.83 -0.95
C PRO A 9 10.82 9.10 -2.11
N ALA A 10 11.33 9.38 -3.31
CA ALA A 10 10.53 9.60 -4.51
C ALA A 10 9.81 8.33 -4.98
N GLU A 11 10.51 7.18 -5.00
CA GLU A 11 9.92 5.89 -5.36
C GLU A 11 8.84 5.47 -4.34
N ILE A 12 9.08 5.70 -3.04
CA ILE A 12 8.09 5.40 -2.00
C ILE A 12 6.85 6.28 -2.15
N ALA A 13 7.02 7.58 -2.44
CA ALA A 13 5.89 8.49 -2.68
C ALA A 13 5.05 8.06 -3.89
N ALA A 14 5.70 7.72 -5.01
CA ALA A 14 5.02 7.21 -6.20
C ALA A 14 4.27 5.91 -5.94
N ALA A 15 4.86 4.98 -5.19
CA ALA A 15 4.22 3.72 -4.82
C ALA A 15 3.00 3.93 -3.90
N LEU A 16 3.09 4.83 -2.93
CA LEU A 16 1.96 5.20 -2.06
C LEU A 16 0.81 5.83 -2.86
N GLN A 17 1.14 6.71 -3.79
CA GLN A 17 0.16 7.33 -4.66
C GLN A 17 -0.54 6.29 -5.53
N ALA A 18 0.21 5.41 -6.19
CA ALA A 18 -0.36 4.32 -7.00
C ALA A 18 -1.25 3.38 -6.18
N LEU A 19 -0.87 3.04 -4.95
CA LEU A 19 -1.69 2.21 -4.06
C LEU A 19 -3.02 2.90 -3.71
N THR A 20 -2.98 4.20 -3.43
CA THR A 20 -4.17 5.01 -3.13
C THR A 20 -5.09 5.14 -4.34
N GLU A 21 -4.52 5.38 -5.53
CA GLU A 21 -5.26 5.50 -6.80
C GLU A 21 -5.90 4.19 -7.23
N SER A 22 -5.23 3.06 -6.98
CA SER A 22 -5.74 1.73 -7.35
C SER A 22 -7.04 1.37 -6.64
N ARG A 23 -7.35 2.00 -5.49
CA ARG A 23 -8.47 1.66 -4.59
C ARG A 23 -8.55 0.18 -4.23
N LEU A 24 -7.45 -0.57 -4.40
CA LEU A 24 -7.40 -2.01 -4.08
C LEU A 24 -7.25 -2.23 -2.58
N VAL A 25 -6.58 -1.30 -1.90
CA VAL A 25 -6.25 -1.43 -0.49
C VAL A 25 -6.38 -0.09 0.23
N ASP A 26 -6.96 -0.13 1.43
CA ASP A 26 -6.95 0.98 2.38
C ASP A 26 -5.70 0.91 3.25
N ILE A 27 -4.90 1.97 3.22
CA ILE A 27 -3.71 2.10 4.08
C ILE A 27 -4.18 2.55 5.47
N THR A 28 -4.12 1.63 6.44
CA THR A 28 -4.61 1.87 7.81
C THR A 28 -3.54 2.40 8.75
N ALA A 29 -2.28 2.02 8.54
CA ALA A 29 -1.17 2.53 9.31
C ALA A 29 0.11 2.55 8.47
N VAL A 30 0.90 3.60 8.69
CA VAL A 30 2.24 3.73 8.13
C VAL A 30 3.22 3.55 9.28
N SER A 31 3.92 2.42 9.29
CA SER A 31 4.91 2.13 10.33
C SER A 31 6.27 2.71 9.95
N ARG A 32 7.02 3.08 10.99
CA ARG A 32 8.18 3.98 10.99
C ARG A 32 9.15 3.73 9.82
N THR A 33 9.56 4.81 9.18
CA THR A 33 10.63 4.82 8.17
C THR A 33 11.94 4.41 8.81
N TYR A 34 12.58 3.36 8.28
CA TYR A 34 13.91 2.96 8.69
C TYR A 34 14.91 3.28 7.58
N PRO A 35 16.03 3.98 7.88
CA PRO A 35 17.13 4.07 6.93
C PRO A 35 17.67 2.67 6.67
N ALA A 36 17.85 2.33 5.39
CA ALA A 36 18.35 1.03 4.99
C ALA A 36 19.88 0.96 5.13
N GLY A 37 20.41 1.07 6.36
CA GLY A 37 21.85 0.96 6.62
C GLY A 37 22.70 2.14 6.13
N HIS A 38 24.03 1.95 6.13
CA HIS A 38 25.09 2.97 6.00
C HIS A 38 25.05 3.88 4.75
N ASP A 39 24.14 3.64 3.82
CA ASP A 39 23.99 4.38 2.57
C ASP A 39 22.59 5.02 2.53
N THR A 40 22.51 6.27 2.95
CA THR A 40 21.27 7.02 3.27
C THR A 40 20.31 7.26 2.09
N ALA A 41 20.61 6.74 0.90
CA ALA A 41 19.77 6.93 -0.29
C ALA A 41 18.48 6.08 -0.29
N ARG A 42 18.42 5.01 0.51
CA ARG A 42 17.29 4.07 0.51
C ARG A 42 16.56 4.04 1.84
N THR A 43 15.25 4.09 1.76
CA THR A 43 14.30 4.07 2.87
C THR A 43 13.48 2.79 2.81
N ARG A 44 13.11 2.26 3.99
CA ARG A 44 12.15 1.16 4.12
C ARG A 44 10.90 1.68 4.80
N LEU A 45 9.74 1.40 4.20
CA LEU A 45 8.43 1.75 4.75
C LEU A 45 7.59 0.48 4.90
N TYR A 46 6.97 0.31 6.06
CA TYR A 46 6.05 -0.79 6.32
C TYR A 46 4.63 -0.23 6.39
N LEU A 47 3.75 -0.79 5.56
CA LEU A 47 2.36 -0.35 5.45
C LEU A 47 1.45 -1.47 5.94
N ASP A 48 0.60 -1.15 6.90
CA ASP A 48 -0.52 -1.99 7.26
C ASP A 48 -1.71 -1.61 6.39
N VAL A 49 -2.10 -2.53 5.51
CA VAL A 49 -3.19 -2.33 4.57
C VAL A 49 -4.32 -3.31 4.80
N ARG A 50 -5.54 -2.86 4.51
CA ARG A 50 -6.74 -3.70 4.43
C ARG A 50 -7.20 -3.76 2.98
N PRO A 51 -7.72 -4.90 2.51
CA PRO A 51 -8.39 -4.92 1.21
C PRO A 51 -9.54 -3.93 1.26
N ALA A 52 -9.62 -3.05 0.26
CA ALA A 52 -10.78 -2.19 0.11
C ALA A 52 -12.00 -3.08 -0.19
N PRO A 53 -13.20 -2.75 0.34
CA PRO A 53 -14.40 -3.46 -0.05
C PRO A 53 -14.52 -3.39 -1.58
N PRO A 54 -14.86 -4.50 -2.26
CA PRO A 54 -15.01 -4.49 -3.71
C PRO A 54 -16.04 -3.42 -4.07
N THR A 55 -15.58 -2.31 -4.64
CA THR A 55 -16.46 -1.33 -5.29
C THR A 55 -16.84 -1.90 -6.64
N GLY A 56 -17.62 -2.97 -6.62
CA GLY A 56 -18.44 -3.44 -7.72
C GLY A 56 -19.87 -3.54 -7.20
N PRO A 57 -20.90 -3.40 -8.06
CA PRO A 57 -22.21 -3.89 -7.66
C PRO A 57 -21.99 -5.34 -7.23
N ALA A 58 -22.46 -5.70 -6.04
CA ALA A 58 -22.69 -7.10 -5.75
C ALA A 58 -23.71 -7.56 -6.80
N GLU A 59 -23.24 -8.07 -7.94
CA GLU A 59 -24.09 -8.74 -8.91
C GLU A 59 -24.63 -9.96 -8.20
N GLU A 60 -25.84 -9.75 -7.71
CA GLU A 60 -26.85 -10.69 -7.27
C GLU A 60 -26.70 -12.00 -8.05
N GLU A 61 -26.21 -13.02 -7.35
CA GLU A 61 -26.20 -14.41 -7.79
C GLU A 61 -27.64 -14.79 -8.21
N PRO A 62 -27.91 -15.11 -9.49
CA PRO A 62 -29.22 -15.62 -9.88
C PRO A 62 -29.32 -17.04 -9.32
N ARG A 63 -30.01 -17.18 -8.19
CA ARG A 63 -30.38 -18.49 -7.66
C ARG A 63 -31.32 -19.19 -8.66
N PRO A 64 -31.13 -20.51 -8.86
CA PRO A 64 -31.71 -21.29 -9.97
C PRO A 64 -33.22 -21.44 -9.93
#